data_AF-A0A875RN26-F1
#
_entry.id   AF-A0A875RN26-F1
#
_cell.length_a   1.000
_cell.length_b   1.000
_cell.length_c   1.000
_cell.angle_alpha   90.00
_cell.angle_beta   90.00
_cell.angle_gamma   90.00
#
_symmetry.space_group_name_H-M   'P 1'
#
loop_
_entity.id
_entity.type
_entity.pdbx_description
1 polymer ?
#
loop_
_entity_poly.entity_id
_entity_poly.type
_entity_poly.pdbx_seq_one_letter_code
_entity_poly.pdbx_strand_id
1 'polypeptide(L)'
;MESLSKTKVISIGLSVLGIILVTSNDDPVTNQASTTDIIYGNLLALAGALCYGIYSILLKLKVKEDSRIDMKLFFGFVGLFNFLFLWPPLIIMHKLGYEKLELPPNVYVYMIILVNCLASFLADFLWARAMLLTSPLTVTVGLSMTIPVAMVCDFVFKFKWNSPIYMFGAALICVSFYMVNKDEKVDEIYQRND
;
A
#
# COMPACT_ATOMS: atom_id res chain seq x y z
N MET A 1 14.85 -13.80 12.77
CA MET A 1 13.38 -13.66 12.77
C MET A 1 13.10 -12.35 13.48
N GLU A 2 12.26 -11.49 12.92
CA GLU A 2 11.88 -10.25 13.60
C GLU A 2 11.23 -10.59 14.95
N SER A 3 11.80 -10.08 16.03
CA SER A 3 11.18 -10.17 17.35
C SER A 3 10.07 -9.13 17.42
N LEU A 4 8.89 -9.57 17.84
CA LEU A 4 7.76 -8.67 18.05
C LEU A 4 7.96 -7.94 19.38
N SER A 5 8.65 -6.81 19.35
CA SER A 5 8.82 -5.92 20.51
C SER A 5 7.47 -5.34 20.95
N LYS A 6 7.32 -5.11 22.25
CA LYS A 6 6.14 -4.45 22.83
C LYS A 6 5.90 -3.08 22.17
N THR A 7 6.99 -2.37 21.80
CA THR A 7 6.93 -1.09 21.10
C THR A 7 6.27 -1.24 19.73
N LYS A 8 6.61 -2.28 18.95
CA LYS A 8 6.01 -2.52 17.62
C LYS A 8 4.52 -2.77 17.73
N VAL A 9 4.08 -3.58 18.70
CA VAL A 9 2.65 -3.86 18.93
C VAL A 9 1.88 -2.58 19.26
N ILE A 10 2.40 -1.75 20.18
CA ILE A 10 1.78 -0.47 20.54
C ILE A 10 1.72 0.46 19.32
N SER A 11 2.78 0.50 18.53
CA SER A 11 2.85 1.36 17.34
C SER A 11 1.83 0.95 16.28
N ILE A 12 1.67 -0.36 16.02
CA ILE A 12 0.65 -0.88 15.10
C ILE A 12 -0.75 -0.54 15.60
N GLY A 13 -1.00 -0.70 16.92
CA GLY A 13 -2.28 -0.29 17.51
C GLY A 13 -2.57 1.20 17.28
N LEU A 14 -1.55 2.05 17.45
CA LEU A 14 -1.66 3.49 17.22
C LEU A 14 -1.91 3.83 15.75
N SER A 15 -1.26 3.14 14.81
CA SER A 15 -1.47 3.35 13.37
C SER A 15 -2.88 2.97 12.95
N VAL A 16 -3.40 1.83 13.44
CA VAL A 16 -4.76 1.38 13.18
C VAL A 16 -5.79 2.35 13.74
N LEU A 17 -5.61 2.84 14.98
CA LEU A 17 -6.47 3.87 15.56
C LEU A 17 -6.46 5.15 14.72
N GLY A 18 -5.27 5.61 14.28
CA GLY A 18 -5.15 6.77 13.42
C GLY A 18 -5.88 6.61 12.09
N ILE A 19 -5.76 5.44 11.44
CA ILE A 19 -6.47 5.12 10.19
C ILE A 19 -7.99 5.13 10.41
N ILE A 20 -8.49 4.50 11.48
CA ILE A 20 -9.94 4.49 11.79
C ILE A 20 -10.47 5.92 11.96
N LEU A 21 -9.77 6.77 12.71
CA LEU A 21 -10.18 8.16 12.92
C LEU A 21 -10.20 8.96 11.62
N VAL A 22 -9.20 8.77 10.76
CA VAL A 22 -9.16 9.41 9.44
C VAL A 22 -10.32 8.93 8.57
N THR A 23 -10.51 7.62 8.44
CA THR A 23 -11.55 7.04 7.58
C THR A 23 -12.96 7.38 8.03
N SER A 24 -13.23 7.45 9.35
CA SER A 24 -14.55 7.85 9.86
C SER A 24 -14.89 9.32 9.66
N ASN A 25 -13.88 10.17 9.40
CA ASN A 25 -14.05 11.60 9.18
C ASN A 25 -13.79 12.02 7.73
N ASP A 26 -13.61 11.05 6.85
CA ASP A 26 -13.56 11.30 5.42
C ASP A 26 -14.99 11.50 4.89
N ASP A 27 -15.13 12.33 3.87
CA ASP A 27 -16.45 12.63 3.31
C ASP A 27 -17.07 11.34 2.75
N PRO A 28 -18.29 10.95 3.16
CA PRO A 28 -18.88 9.70 2.70
C PRO A 28 -19.10 9.78 1.19
N VAL A 29 -18.45 8.87 0.46
CA VAL A 29 -18.74 8.66 -0.96
C VAL A 29 -20.22 8.28 -1.06
N THR A 30 -20.99 9.03 -1.85
CA THR A 30 -22.42 8.77 -2.06
C THR A 30 -22.60 7.44 -2.81
N ASN A 31 -22.55 6.34 -2.08
CA ASN A 31 -22.63 5.00 -2.64
C ASN A 31 -24.10 4.61 -2.82
N GLN A 32 -24.55 4.52 -4.06
CA GLN A 32 -25.81 3.88 -4.45
C GLN A 32 -25.71 2.34 -4.48
N ALA A 33 -24.63 1.77 -3.96
CA ALA A 33 -24.38 0.33 -3.97
C ALA A 33 -25.31 -0.41 -3.00
N SER A 34 -25.78 -1.60 -3.39
CA SER A 34 -26.59 -2.44 -2.52
C SER A 34 -25.77 -3.00 -1.35
N THR A 35 -26.42 -3.32 -0.23
CA THR A 35 -25.76 -3.95 0.93
C THR A 35 -25.01 -5.22 0.54
N THR A 36 -25.55 -5.98 -0.42
CA THR A 36 -24.95 -7.20 -0.94
C THR A 36 -23.63 -6.92 -1.65
N ASP A 37 -23.57 -5.88 -2.49
CA ASP A 37 -22.36 -5.50 -3.23
C ASP A 37 -21.26 -5.04 -2.26
N ILE A 38 -21.63 -4.32 -1.19
CA ILE A 38 -20.71 -3.88 -0.14
C ILE A 38 -20.08 -5.10 0.57
N ILE A 39 -20.86 -6.14 0.87
CA ILE A 39 -20.35 -7.34 1.53
C ILE A 39 -19.37 -8.09 0.64
N TYR A 40 -19.69 -8.29 -0.64
CA TYR A 40 -18.77 -8.94 -1.59
C TYR A 40 -17.49 -8.12 -1.78
N GLY A 41 -17.59 -6.80 -1.87
CA GLY A 41 -16.44 -5.89 -1.94
C GLY A 41 -15.53 -5.99 -0.72
N ASN A 42 -16.11 -5.97 0.48
CA ASN A 42 -15.37 -6.12 1.74
C ASN A 42 -14.67 -7.49 1.83
N LEU A 43 -15.34 -8.57 1.43
CA LEU A 43 -14.76 -9.91 1.42
C LEU A 43 -13.58 -10.00 0.44
N LEU A 44 -13.72 -9.41 -0.74
CA LEU A 44 -12.67 -9.38 -1.75
C LEU A 44 -11.47 -8.52 -1.30
N ALA A 45 -11.72 -7.39 -0.64
CA ALA A 45 -10.67 -6.55 -0.05
C ALA A 45 -9.89 -7.29 1.06
N LEU A 46 -10.59 -8.01 1.95
CA LEU A 46 -9.96 -8.84 2.97
C LEU A 46 -9.12 -9.97 2.36
N ALA A 47 -9.64 -10.65 1.33
CA ALA A 47 -8.90 -11.67 0.62
C ALA A 47 -7.62 -11.09 -0.03
N GLY A 48 -7.73 -9.92 -0.66
CA GLY A 48 -6.59 -9.20 -1.23
C GLY A 48 -5.54 -8.82 -0.18
N ALA A 49 -5.97 -8.30 0.97
CA ALA A 49 -5.08 -7.96 2.08
C ALA A 49 -4.34 -9.18 2.63
N LEU A 50 -5.01 -10.32 2.79
CA LEU A 50 -4.38 -11.58 3.19
C LEU A 50 -3.35 -12.06 2.17
N CYS A 51 -3.71 -12.08 0.88
CA CYS A 51 -2.80 -12.45 -0.19
C CYS A 51 -1.55 -11.54 -0.25
N TYR A 52 -1.74 -10.22 -0.07
CA TYR A 52 -0.64 -9.26 -0.03
C TYR A 52 0.28 -9.46 1.20
N GLY A 53 -0.30 -9.73 2.37
CA GLY A 53 0.46 -10.08 3.57
C GLY A 53 1.29 -11.35 3.37
N ILE A 54 0.72 -12.40 2.79
CA ILE A 54 1.44 -13.64 2.48
C ILE A 54 2.55 -13.37 1.46
N TYR A 55 2.26 -12.62 0.39
CA TYR A 55 3.23 -12.27 -0.63
C TYR A 55 4.43 -11.51 -0.06
N SER A 56 4.19 -10.47 0.75
CA SER A 56 5.28 -9.66 1.35
C SER A 56 6.20 -10.49 2.25
N ILE A 57 5.62 -11.38 3.07
CA ILE A 57 6.39 -12.29 3.93
C ILE A 57 7.19 -13.28 3.08
N LEU A 58 6.57 -13.91 2.08
CA LEU A 58 7.25 -14.84 1.18
C LEU A 58 8.36 -14.16 0.39
N LEU A 59 8.15 -12.92 -0.06
CA LEU A 59 9.15 -12.12 -0.76
C LEU A 59 10.38 -11.92 0.14
N LYS A 60 10.18 -11.46 1.38
CA LYS A 60 11.27 -11.28 2.35
C LYS A 60 11.98 -12.59 2.68
N LEU A 61 11.25 -13.71 2.80
CA LEU A 61 11.82 -15.01 3.16
C LEU A 61 12.60 -15.66 2.02
N LYS A 62 12.12 -15.55 0.78
CA LYS A 62 12.73 -16.18 -0.40
C LYS A 62 13.89 -15.35 -0.93
N VAL A 63 13.81 -14.03 -0.85
CA VAL A 63 14.87 -13.10 -1.27
C VAL A 63 15.75 -12.71 -0.06
N LYS A 64 16.17 -13.71 0.71
CA LYS A 64 16.92 -13.51 1.97
C LYS A 64 18.32 -12.91 1.78
N GLU A 65 18.89 -13.03 0.58
CA GLU A 65 20.18 -12.46 0.20
C GLU A 65 20.00 -11.74 -1.14
N ASP A 66 20.17 -10.40 -1.15
CA ASP A 66 20.11 -9.53 -2.35
C ASP A 66 21.08 -10.01 -3.45
N SER A 67 22.10 -10.80 -3.10
CA SER A 67 23.07 -11.35 -4.06
C SER A 67 22.58 -12.55 -4.88
N ARG A 68 21.51 -13.24 -4.48
CA ARG A 68 21.06 -14.48 -5.18
C ARG A 68 20.02 -14.26 -6.26
N ILE A 69 19.37 -13.09 -6.31
CA ILE A 69 18.26 -12.83 -7.24
C ILE A 69 18.49 -11.50 -7.94
N ASP A 70 18.63 -11.54 -9.27
CA ASP A 70 18.59 -10.31 -10.06
C ASP A 70 17.19 -9.71 -9.96
N MET A 71 17.06 -8.64 -9.19
CA MET A 71 15.80 -7.92 -9.01
C MET A 71 15.17 -7.50 -10.34
N LYS A 72 15.97 -7.24 -11.37
CA LYS A 72 15.46 -6.89 -12.70
C LYS A 72 14.72 -8.07 -13.32
N LEU A 73 15.27 -9.29 -13.18
CA LEU A 73 14.65 -10.50 -13.70
C LEU A 73 13.39 -10.86 -12.90
N PHE A 74 13.42 -10.72 -11.57
CA PHE A 74 12.25 -10.94 -10.71
C PHE A 74 11.09 -10.02 -11.11
N PHE A 75 11.32 -8.71 -11.18
CA PHE A 75 10.31 -7.74 -11.59
C PHE A 75 9.88 -7.91 -13.05
N GLY A 76 10.77 -8.38 -13.93
CA GLY A 76 10.45 -8.75 -15.31
C GLY A 76 9.43 -9.89 -15.39
N PHE A 77 9.62 -10.96 -14.59
CA PHE A 77 8.63 -12.04 -14.50
C PHE A 77 7.33 -11.60 -13.83
N VAL A 78 7.40 -10.79 -12.77
CA VAL A 78 6.19 -10.22 -12.12
C VAL A 78 5.38 -9.42 -13.15
N GLY A 79 6.03 -8.56 -13.93
CA GLY A 79 5.39 -7.80 -15.01
C GLY A 79 4.80 -8.69 -16.10
N LEU A 80 5.54 -9.72 -16.54
CA LEU A 80 5.07 -10.68 -17.54
C LEU A 80 3.84 -11.46 -17.07
N PHE A 81 3.86 -11.97 -15.84
CA PHE A 81 2.71 -12.66 -15.26
C PHE A 81 1.54 -11.72 -15.05
N ASN A 82 1.77 -10.48 -14.59
CA ASN A 82 0.70 -9.49 -14.49
C ASN A 82 0.07 -9.21 -15.86
N PHE A 83 0.86 -9.06 -16.92
CA PHE A 83 0.35 -8.90 -18.27
C PHE A 83 -0.47 -10.12 -18.74
N LEU A 84 0.00 -11.34 -18.47
CA LEU A 84 -0.67 -12.57 -18.89
C LEU A 84 -1.96 -12.86 -18.09
N PHE A 85 -1.98 -12.62 -16.79
CA PHE A 85 -3.09 -12.94 -15.90
C PHE A 85 -4.12 -11.82 -15.76
N LEU A 86 -3.74 -10.56 -15.95
CA LEU A 86 -4.68 -9.44 -15.84
C LEU A 86 -5.55 -9.27 -17.09
N TRP A 87 -5.06 -9.72 -18.26
CA TRP A 87 -5.78 -9.61 -19.52
C TRP A 87 -7.06 -10.47 -19.61
N PRO A 88 -7.08 -11.76 -19.22
CA PRO A 88 -8.28 -12.59 -19.31
C PRO A 88 -9.47 -12.11 -18.46
N PRO A 89 -9.30 -11.73 -17.17
CA PRO A 89 -10.40 -11.19 -16.36
C PRO A 89 -11.06 -9.95 -16.98
N LEU A 90 -10.27 -9.05 -17.58
CA LEU A 90 -10.78 -7.86 -18.26
C LEU A 90 -11.67 -8.22 -19.46
N ILE A 91 -11.26 -9.20 -20.28
CA ILE A 91 -12.08 -9.67 -21.41
C ILE A 91 -13.38 -10.31 -20.92
N ILE A 92 -13.30 -11.10 -19.84
CA ILE A 92 -14.48 -11.77 -19.28
C ILE A 92 -15.48 -10.73 -18.77
N MET A 93 -15.02 -9.74 -17.99
CA MET A 93 -15.83 -8.62 -17.50
C MET A 93 -16.48 -7.84 -18.66
N HIS A 94 -15.73 -7.63 -19.75
CA HIS A 94 -16.25 -6.96 -20.94
C HIS A 94 -17.38 -7.74 -21.63
N LYS A 95 -17.19 -9.05 -21.82
CA LYS A 95 -18.22 -9.92 -22.41
C LYS A 95 -19.46 -10.03 -21.54
N LEU A 96 -19.30 -9.96 -20.22
CA LEU A 96 -20.38 -10.05 -19.25
C LEU A 96 -21.14 -8.72 -19.09
N GLY A 97 -20.65 -7.64 -19.73
CA GLY A 97 -21.30 -6.33 -19.76
C GLY A 97 -21.11 -5.49 -18.50
N TYR A 98 -20.28 -5.95 -17.55
CA TYR A 98 -20.02 -5.23 -16.30
C TYR A 98 -19.06 -4.04 -16.51
N GLU A 99 -18.08 -4.16 -17.42
CA GLU A 99 -17.14 -3.07 -17.75
C GLU A 99 -16.97 -2.93 -19.27
N LYS A 100 -17.09 -1.71 -19.81
CA LYS A 100 -16.82 -1.45 -21.22
C LYS A 100 -15.31 -1.22 -21.41
N LEU A 101 -14.67 -2.13 -22.15
CA LEU A 101 -13.27 -1.98 -22.52
C LEU A 101 -13.20 -1.00 -23.70
N GLU A 102 -13.03 0.27 -23.38
CA GLU A 102 -12.87 1.35 -24.35
C GLU A 102 -11.41 1.82 -24.36
N LEU A 103 -10.89 2.11 -25.56
CA LEU A 103 -9.55 2.65 -25.69
C LEU A 103 -9.53 4.11 -25.19
N PRO A 104 -8.39 4.58 -24.66
CA PRO A 104 -8.28 5.95 -24.15
C PRO A 104 -8.66 6.96 -25.25
N PRO A 105 -9.64 7.84 -25.00
CA PRO A 105 -10.22 8.68 -26.07
C PRO A 105 -9.31 9.85 -26.47
N ASN A 106 -8.30 10.20 -25.67
CA ASN A 106 -7.49 11.39 -25.85
C ASN A 106 -6.01 11.13 -25.51
N VAL A 107 -5.10 11.80 -26.23
CA VAL A 107 -3.64 11.78 -26.00
C VAL A 107 -3.29 12.16 -24.56
N TYR A 108 -4.05 13.07 -23.93
CA TYR A 108 -3.84 13.39 -22.51
C TYR A 108 -4.06 12.18 -21.59
N VAL A 109 -5.06 11.34 -21.88
CA VAL A 109 -5.33 10.12 -21.09
C VAL A 109 -4.20 9.11 -21.31
N TYR A 110 -3.69 8.97 -22.53
CA TYR A 110 -2.50 8.16 -22.80
C TYR A 110 -1.28 8.64 -22.01
N MET A 111 -1.04 9.96 -21.95
CA MET A 111 0.05 10.51 -21.14
C MET A 111 -0.12 10.25 -19.65
N ILE A 112 -1.33 10.41 -19.11
CA ILE A 112 -1.63 10.12 -17.70
C ILE A 112 -1.36 8.64 -17.39
N ILE A 113 -1.82 7.73 -18.26
CA ILE A 113 -1.59 6.29 -18.11
C ILE A 113 -0.08 5.99 -18.14
N LEU A 114 0.67 6.58 -19.07
CA LEU A 114 2.10 6.35 -19.20
C LEU A 114 2.87 6.85 -17.98
N VAL A 115 2.56 8.05 -17.49
CA VAL A 115 3.17 8.61 -16.27
C VAL A 115 2.80 7.77 -15.05
N ASN A 116 1.53 7.38 -14.91
CA ASN A 116 1.10 6.51 -13.81
C ASN A 116 1.77 5.13 -13.87
N CYS A 117 1.96 4.56 -15.05
CA CYS A 117 2.63 3.27 -15.23
C CYS A 117 4.09 3.34 -14.76
N LEU A 118 4.83 4.37 -15.20
CA LEU A 118 6.22 4.58 -14.76
C LEU A 118 6.32 4.85 -13.27
N ALA A 119 5.43 5.69 -12.73
CA ALA A 119 5.40 6.01 -11.30
C ALA A 119 5.06 4.79 -10.44
N SER A 120 4.05 4.00 -10.84
CA SER A 120 3.64 2.77 -10.13
C SER A 120 4.76 1.73 -10.16
N PHE A 121 5.38 1.51 -11.32
CA PHE A 121 6.53 0.60 -11.44
C PHE A 121 7.67 1.01 -10.50
N LEU A 122 8.03 2.30 -10.48
CA LEU A 122 9.06 2.80 -9.59
C LEU A 122 8.67 2.67 -8.12
N ALA A 123 7.41 2.93 -7.78
CA ALA A 123 6.88 2.78 -6.42
C ALA A 123 6.95 1.33 -5.94
N ASP A 124 6.55 0.36 -6.77
CA ASP A 124 6.60 -1.07 -6.43
C ASP A 124 8.05 -1.56 -6.27
N PHE A 125 8.96 -1.07 -7.12
CA PHE A 125 10.39 -1.38 -7.01
C PHE A 125 10.99 -0.83 -5.72
N LEU A 126 10.71 0.43 -5.39
CA LEU A 126 11.17 1.07 -4.16
C LEU A 126 10.56 0.42 -2.92
N TRP A 127 9.28 0.05 -2.98
CA TRP A 127 8.59 -0.69 -1.94
C TRP A 127 9.26 -2.04 -1.66
N ALA A 128 9.53 -2.84 -2.70
CA ALA A 128 10.19 -4.13 -2.52
C ALA A 128 11.60 -3.97 -1.97
N ARG A 129 12.37 -2.98 -2.46
CA ARG A 129 13.70 -2.68 -1.91
C ARG A 129 13.63 -2.26 -0.45
N ALA A 130 12.71 -1.37 -0.09
CA ALA A 130 12.50 -0.96 1.29
C ALA A 130 12.17 -2.17 2.17
N MET A 131 11.31 -3.07 1.69
CA MET A 131 10.91 -4.27 2.41
C MET A 131 12.07 -5.22 2.66
N LEU A 132 12.92 -5.40 1.66
CA LEU A 132 14.09 -6.26 1.75
C LEU A 132 15.19 -5.68 2.63
N LEU A 133 15.33 -4.35 2.68
CA LEU A 133 16.30 -3.67 3.53
C LEU A 133 15.85 -3.52 4.99
N THR A 134 14.54 -3.38 5.22
CA THR A 134 13.96 -3.17 6.57
C THR A 134 13.16 -4.40 6.98
N SER A 135 11.84 -4.26 7.12
CA SER A 135 10.90 -5.33 7.44
C SER A 135 9.58 -5.11 6.69
N PRO A 136 8.85 -6.19 6.34
CA PRO A 136 7.49 -6.06 5.81
C PRO A 136 6.57 -5.23 6.71
N LEU A 137 6.76 -5.32 8.03
CA LEU A 137 5.97 -4.57 9.00
C LEU A 137 6.22 -3.05 8.90
N THR A 138 7.49 -2.64 8.94
CA THR A 138 7.87 -1.21 8.88
C THR A 138 7.46 -0.57 7.58
N VAL A 139 7.60 -1.29 6.46
CA VAL A 139 7.11 -0.80 5.16
C VAL A 139 5.59 -0.64 5.14
N THR A 140 4.83 -1.56 5.73
CA THR A 140 3.36 -1.44 5.78
C THR A 140 2.90 -0.23 6.58
N VAL A 141 3.52 0.03 7.75
CA VAL A 141 3.24 1.24 8.54
C VAL A 141 3.70 2.51 7.79
N GLY A 142 4.81 2.43 7.05
CA GLY A 142 5.29 3.50 6.17
C GLY A 142 4.32 3.80 5.02
N LEU A 143 3.69 2.79 4.43
CA LEU A 143 2.65 3.00 3.42
C LEU A 143 1.43 3.74 4.00
N SER A 144 1.08 3.54 5.27
CA SER A 144 0.02 4.33 5.92
C SER A 144 0.39 5.82 6.06
N MET A 145 1.68 6.18 6.04
CA MET A 145 2.15 7.57 6.03
C MET A 145 1.71 8.33 4.77
N THR A 146 1.32 7.62 3.70
CA THR A 146 0.72 8.25 2.51
C THR A 146 -0.55 9.03 2.85
N ILE A 147 -1.28 8.65 3.91
CA ILE A 147 -2.50 9.34 4.37
C ILE A 147 -2.15 10.77 4.88
N PRO A 148 -1.27 10.96 5.88
CA PRO A 148 -0.80 12.30 6.26
C PRO A 148 -0.18 13.09 5.11
N VAL A 149 0.57 12.45 4.22
CA VAL A 149 1.17 13.14 3.06
C VAL A 149 0.09 13.63 2.09
N ALA A 150 -0.92 12.81 1.81
CA ALA A 150 -2.06 13.18 0.98
C ALA A 150 -2.83 14.36 1.60
N MET A 151 -3.02 14.38 2.92
CA MET A 151 -3.61 15.51 3.63
C MET A 151 -2.84 16.81 3.41
N VAL A 152 -1.51 16.78 3.53
CA VAL A 152 -0.67 17.97 3.29
C VAL A 152 -0.78 18.41 1.82
N CYS A 153 -0.79 17.47 0.88
CA CYS A 153 -1.03 17.76 -0.53
C CYS A 153 -2.39 18.42 -0.77
N ASP A 154 -3.47 17.91 -0.16
CA ASP A 154 -4.80 18.50 -0.29
C ASP A 154 -4.88 19.91 0.30
N PHE A 155 -4.19 20.15 1.42
CA PHE A 155 -4.09 21.49 2.01
C PHE A 155 -3.35 22.46 1.07
N VAL A 156 -2.20 22.06 0.52
CA VAL A 156 -1.34 22.92 -0.32
C VAL A 156 -1.94 23.18 -1.70
N PHE A 157 -2.52 22.16 -2.34
CA PHE A 157 -2.99 22.27 -3.73
C PHE A 157 -4.48 22.61 -3.84
N LYS A 158 -5.32 22.13 -2.92
CA LYS A 158 -6.78 22.33 -2.98
C LYS A 158 -7.29 23.36 -1.97
N PHE A 159 -6.44 23.86 -1.07
CA PHE A 159 -6.81 24.77 0.02
C PHE A 159 -7.99 24.25 0.86
N LYS A 160 -8.15 22.92 0.93
CA LYS A 160 -9.19 22.27 1.73
C LYS A 160 -8.68 22.06 3.16
N TRP A 161 -9.49 22.48 4.12
CA TRP A 161 -9.25 22.22 5.53
C TRP A 161 -9.94 20.93 5.95
N ASN A 162 -9.17 19.97 6.43
CA ASN A 162 -9.70 18.73 6.97
C ASN A 162 -10.17 18.93 8.42
N SER A 163 -11.12 18.10 8.86
CA SER A 163 -11.65 18.14 10.22
C SER A 163 -10.53 18.00 11.27
N PRO A 164 -10.60 18.68 12.44
CA PRO A 164 -9.56 18.57 13.47
C PRO A 164 -9.26 17.12 13.91
N ILE A 165 -10.28 16.26 13.91
CA ILE A 165 -10.14 14.84 14.24
C ILE A 165 -9.43 14.04 13.13
N TYR A 166 -9.59 14.43 11.86
CA TYR A 166 -8.79 13.90 10.75
C TYR A 166 -7.31 14.25 10.96
N MET A 167 -7.02 15.51 11.31
CA MET A 167 -5.64 15.95 11.59
C MET A 167 -5.02 15.19 12.77
N PHE A 168 -5.81 14.95 13.81
CA PHE A 168 -5.38 14.16 14.96
C PHE A 168 -5.07 12.71 14.56
N GLY A 169 -5.93 12.07 13.77
CA GLY A 169 -5.68 10.73 13.24
C GLY A 169 -4.40 10.66 12.38
N ALA A 170 -4.18 11.66 11.51
CA ALA A 170 -2.95 11.78 10.73
C ALA A 170 -1.70 11.94 11.63
N ALA A 171 -1.79 12.73 12.70
CA ALA A 171 -0.71 12.86 13.68
C ALA A 171 -0.40 11.53 14.38
N LEU A 172 -1.41 10.74 14.74
CA LEU A 172 -1.22 9.40 15.32
C LEU A 172 -0.48 8.46 14.36
N ILE A 173 -0.80 8.49 13.07
CA ILE A 173 -0.07 7.73 12.04
C ILE A 173 1.40 8.15 12.00
N CYS A 174 1.69 9.46 12.00
CA CYS A 174 3.08 9.95 12.04
C CYS A 174 3.83 9.48 13.29
N VAL A 175 3.19 9.52 14.47
CA VAL A 175 3.79 9.04 15.73
C VAL A 175 4.06 7.54 15.66
N SER A 176 3.13 6.76 15.11
CA SER A 176 3.29 5.31 14.95
C SER A 176 4.50 4.96 14.08
N PHE A 177 4.67 5.65 12.95
CA PHE A 177 5.78 5.44 12.03
C PHE A 177 7.12 5.79 12.69
N TYR A 178 7.17 6.89 13.44
CA TYR A 178 8.36 7.28 14.18
C TYR A 178 8.76 6.23 15.24
N MET A 179 7.79 5.71 16.00
CA MET A 179 8.05 4.67 17.01
C MET A 179 8.58 3.38 16.38
N VAL A 180 7.95 2.91 15.30
CA VAL A 180 8.40 1.71 14.57
C VAL A 180 9.81 1.89 14.04
N ASN A 181 10.11 3.03 13.39
CA ASN A 181 11.44 3.28 12.84
C ASN A 181 12.53 3.33 13.91
N LYS A 182 12.22 3.88 15.10
CA LYS A 182 13.17 3.94 16.21
C LYS A 182 13.46 2.55 16.76
N ASP A 183 12.43 1.72 16.94
CA ASP A 183 12.57 0.35 17.43
C ASP A 183 13.36 -0.52 16.43
N GLU A 184 13.12 -0.37 15.12
CA GLU A 184 13.89 -1.05 14.07
C GLU A 184 15.39 -0.71 14.12
N LYS A 185 15.73 0.58 14.27
CA LYS A 185 17.14 1.01 14.39
C LYS A 185 17.81 0.43 15.63
N VAL A 186 17.07 0.28 16.73
CA VAL A 186 17.59 -0.32 17.96
C VAL A 186 17.87 -1.81 17.72
N ASP A 187 16.95 -2.55 17.10
CA ASP A 187 17.14 -3.96 16.73
C ASP A 187 18.36 -4.16 15.81
N GLU A 188 18.54 -3.29 14.81
CA GLU A 188 19.71 -3.31 13.92
C GLU A 188 21.04 -3.09 14.67
N ILE A 189 21.07 -2.16 15.64
CA ILE A 189 22.26 -1.90 16.46
C ILE A 189 22.60 -3.11 17.32
N TYR A 190 21.60 -3.75 17.94
CA TYR A 190 21.84 -4.97 18.72
C TYR A 190 22.39 -6.10 17.85
N GLN A 191 21.79 -6.37 16.68
CA GLN A 191 22.24 -7.43 15.77
C GLN A 191 23.63 -7.19 15.16
N ARG A 192 24.11 -5.94 15.14
CA ARG A 192 25.46 -5.60 14.65
C ARG A 192 26.55 -5.76 15.72
N ASN A 193 26.18 -5.70 17.00
CA ASN A 193 27.12 -5.74 18.13
C ASN A 193 27.29 -7.15 18.73
N ASP A 194 26.48 -8.12 18.32
CA ASP A 194 26.61 -9.55 18.59
C ASP A 194 27.28 -10.29 17.41
#